data_AF-A0A2Z5EGQ5-F1
#
_entry.id   AF-A0A2Z5EGQ5-F1
#
_cell.length_a   1.000
_cell.length_b   1.000
_cell.length_c   1.000
_cell.angle_alpha   90.00
_cell.angle_beta   90.00
_cell.angle_gamma   90.00
#
_symmetry.space_group_name_H-M   'P 1'
#
loop_
_entity.id
_entity.type
_entity.pdbx_description
1 polymer ?
#
loop_
_entity_poly.entity_id
_entity_poly.type
_entity_poly.pdbx_seq_one_letter_code
_entity_poly.pdbx_strand_id
1 'polypeptide(L)'
;MASECIAYRDSKGGLHSSAERATLEDLAGVLGRVGDEGGMTGGVARMIFDKREEIERVFAEHDALIASAPKHEEIGPGVQTIRAVT
;
A
#
# COMPACT_ATOMS: atom_id res chain seq x y z
N MET A 1 30.09 -9.00 30.36
CA MET A 1 29.57 -7.65 30.67
C MET A 1 28.16 -7.56 30.12
N ALA A 2 27.24 -6.91 30.84
CA ALA A 2 25.92 -6.58 30.32
C ALA A 2 25.94 -5.19 29.67
N SER A 3 25.18 -5.00 28.59
CA SER A 3 25.08 -3.73 27.85
C SER A 3 23.63 -3.46 27.45
N GLU A 4 23.24 -2.18 27.42
CA GLU A 4 21.93 -1.70 26.95
C GLU A 4 22.04 -1.15 25.52
N CYS A 5 21.00 -1.33 24.70
CA CYS A 5 20.91 -0.76 23.35
C CYS A 5 19.48 -0.33 22.99
N ILE A 6 19.38 0.62 22.06
CA ILE A 6 18.11 1.03 21.45
C ILE A 6 17.85 0.15 20.21
N ALA A 7 16.62 -0.33 20.07
CA ALA A 7 16.18 -1.10 18.91
C ALA A 7 14.81 -0.61 18.42
N TYR A 8 14.56 -0.78 17.12
CA TYR A 8 13.28 -0.45 16.48
C TYR A 8 12.48 -1.73 16.29
N ARG A 9 11.20 -1.71 16.66
CA ARG A 9 10.33 -2.88 16.62
C ARG A 9 9.37 -2.78 15.44
N ASP A 10 9.27 -3.83 14.63
CA ASP A 10 8.24 -3.97 13.60
C ASP A 10 6.90 -4.45 14.21
N SER A 11 5.81 -4.43 13.43
CA SER A 11 4.47 -4.85 13.85
C SER A 11 4.36 -6.33 14.26
N LYS A 12 5.30 -7.18 13.83
CA LYS A 12 5.38 -8.60 14.18
C LYS A 12 6.24 -8.86 15.42
N GLY A 13 6.85 -7.82 15.99
CA GLY A 13 7.68 -7.87 17.19
C GLY A 13 9.16 -8.14 16.93
N GLY A 14 9.61 -8.15 15.67
CA GLY A 14 11.02 -8.22 15.29
C GLY A 14 11.78 -6.94 15.69
N LEU A 15 13.00 -7.10 16.20
CA LEU A 15 13.86 -5.99 16.59
C LEU A 15 14.92 -5.72 15.52
N HIS A 16 15.06 -4.45 15.16
CA HIS A 16 15.90 -3.96 14.08
C HIS A 16 16.86 -2.88 14.55
N SER A 17 18.01 -2.78 13.88
CA SER A 17 19.03 -1.78 14.16
C SER A 17 18.71 -0.38 13.65
N SER A 18 17.71 -0.23 12.77
CA SER A 18 17.24 1.06 12.27
C SER A 18 15.73 1.07 12.06
N ALA A 19 15.14 2.27 12.12
CA ALA A 19 13.73 2.48 11.80
C ALA A 19 13.40 2.04 10.37
N GLU A 20 14.27 2.37 9.40
CA GLU A 20 14.10 1.99 8.00
C GLU A 20 13.94 0.47 7.81
N ARG A 21 14.75 -0.34 8.51
CA ARG A 21 14.63 -1.80 8.44
C ARG A 21 13.32 -2.31 9.03
N ALA A 22 12.91 -1.79 10.18
CA ALA A 22 11.62 -2.13 10.78
C ALA A 22 10.46 -1.79 9.84
N THR A 23 10.49 -0.61 9.21
CA THR A 23 9.48 -0.19 8.23
C THR A 23 9.46 -1.08 6.99
N LEU A 24 10.62 -1.52 6.48
CA LEU A 24 10.66 -2.42 5.32
C LEU A 24 10.06 -3.80 5.64
N GLU A 25 10.28 -4.33 6.83
CA GLU A 25 9.65 -5.58 7.28
C GLU A 25 8.14 -5.42 7.45
N ASP A 26 7.68 -4.26 7.94
CA ASP A 26 6.25 -3.95 8.01
C ASP A 26 5.63 -3.86 6.61
N LEU A 27 6.27 -3.16 5.67
CA LEU A 27 5.81 -3.08 4.29
C LEU A 27 5.80 -4.47 3.63
N ALA A 28 6.84 -5.28 3.84
CA ALA A 28 6.86 -6.66 3.37
C ALA A 28 5.73 -7.49 4.01
N GLY A 29 5.44 -7.25 5.28
CA GLY A 29 4.31 -7.86 5.99
C GLY A 29 2.96 -7.52 5.38
N VAL A 30 2.74 -6.25 5.03
CA VAL A 30 1.51 -5.78 4.35
C VAL A 30 1.36 -6.39 2.97
N LEU A 31 2.45 -6.49 2.21
CA LEU A 31 2.44 -7.09 0.86
C LEU A 31 2.22 -8.61 0.87
N GLY A 32 2.54 -9.28 1.98
CA GLY A 32 2.46 -10.74 2.08
C GLY A 32 3.45 -11.46 1.15
N ARG A 33 3.08 -12.64 0.65
CA ARG A 33 3.92 -13.41 -0.26
C ARG A 33 3.70 -12.93 -1.70
N VAL A 34 4.68 -12.23 -2.26
CA VAL A 34 4.68 -11.82 -3.67
C VAL A 34 5.58 -12.80 -4.45
N GLY A 35 4.97 -13.50 -5.41
CA GLY A 35 5.62 -14.57 -6.20
C GLY A 35 5.69 -15.93 -5.50
N ASP A 36 6.14 -16.94 -6.26
CA ASP A 36 6.12 -18.34 -5.81
C ASP A 36 6.98 -18.59 -4.57
N GLU A 37 8.13 -17.90 -4.44
CA GLU A 37 9.09 -18.14 -3.34
C GLU A 37 9.08 -17.06 -2.25
N GLY A 38 8.28 -16.00 -2.38
CA GLY A 38 8.27 -14.89 -1.41
C GLY A 38 9.54 -14.03 -1.38
N GLY A 39 10.59 -14.40 -2.12
CA GLY A 39 11.84 -13.64 -2.22
C GLY A 39 11.69 -12.26 -2.88
N MET A 40 10.62 -12.04 -3.65
CA MET A 40 10.36 -10.74 -4.29
C MET A 40 9.74 -9.71 -3.34
N THR A 41 9.09 -10.14 -2.26
CA THR A 41 8.38 -9.23 -1.35
C THR A 41 9.29 -8.15 -0.79
N GLY A 42 10.51 -8.50 -0.35
CA GLY A 42 11.46 -7.51 0.20
C GLY A 42 11.90 -6.46 -0.83
N GLY A 43 12.11 -6.87 -2.08
CA GLY A 43 12.45 -5.95 -3.17
C GLY A 43 11.31 -4.99 -3.50
N VAL A 44 10.07 -5.48 -3.51
CA VAL A 44 8.88 -4.63 -3.72
C VAL A 44 8.66 -3.68 -2.55
N ALA A 45 8.82 -4.14 -1.31
CA ALA A 45 8.74 -3.28 -0.13
C ALA A 45 9.76 -2.14 -0.21
N ARG A 46 10.99 -2.43 -0.66
CA ARG A 46 11.99 -1.40 -0.89
C ARG A 46 11.58 -0.40 -1.97
N MET A 47 11.10 -0.88 -3.11
CA MET A 47 10.65 0.00 -4.19
C MET A 47 9.49 0.92 -3.75
N ILE A 48 8.57 0.42 -2.93
CA ILE A 48 7.48 1.24 -2.37
C ILE A 48 8.03 2.31 -1.43
N PHE A 49 8.95 1.94 -0.54
CA PHE A 49 9.58 2.87 0.38
C PHE A 49 10.30 4.00 -0.37
N ASP A 50 11.08 3.66 -1.40
CA ASP A 50 11.84 4.63 -2.19
C ASP A 50 10.92 5.53 -3.05
N LYS A 51 9.74 5.04 -3.45
CA LYS A 51 8.77 5.77 -4.29
C LYS A 51 7.56 6.30 -3.51
N ARG A 52 7.66 6.41 -2.19
CA ARG A 52 6.54 6.75 -1.30
C ARG A 52 5.72 7.95 -1.79
N GLU A 53 6.38 9.07 -2.11
CA GLU A 53 5.70 10.31 -2.51
C GLU A 53 4.92 10.17 -3.83
N GLU A 54 5.49 9.47 -4.80
CA GLU A 54 4.82 9.22 -6.09
C GLU A 54 3.60 8.32 -5.92
N ILE A 55 3.72 7.27 -5.10
CA ILE A 55 2.64 6.34 -4.80
C ILE A 55 1.50 7.06 -4.07
N GLU A 56 1.82 7.86 -3.05
CA GLU A 56 0.84 8.65 -2.29
C GLU A 56 0.10 9.64 -3.20
N ARG A 57 0.79 10.28 -4.16
CA ARG A 57 0.16 11.15 -5.15
C ARG A 57 -0.84 10.38 -6.03
N VAL A 58 -0.45 9.21 -6.53
CA VAL A 58 -1.33 8.37 -7.38
C VAL A 58 -2.59 7.94 -6.61
N PHE A 59 -2.46 7.56 -5.34
CA PHE A 59 -3.62 7.24 -4.50
C PHE A 59 -4.52 8.45 -4.28
N ALA A 60 -3.97 9.62 -3.99
CA ALA A 60 -4.75 10.84 -3.81
C ALA A 60 -5.52 11.24 -5.09
N GLU A 61 -4.88 11.12 -6.25
CA GLU A 61 -5.53 11.35 -7.55
C GLU A 61 -6.66 10.34 -7.80
N HIS A 62 -6.44 9.06 -7.49
CA HIS A 62 -7.47 8.03 -7.59
C HIS A 62 -8.68 8.32 -6.68
N ASP A 63 -8.43 8.67 -5.42
CA ASP A 63 -9.48 8.99 -4.46
C ASP A 63 -10.31 10.20 -4.92
N ALA A 64 -9.67 11.21 -5.52
CA ALA A 64 -10.37 12.35 -6.11
C ALA A 64 -11.25 11.94 -7.31
N LEU A 65 -10.75 11.05 -8.18
CA LEU A 65 -11.53 10.52 -9.30
C LEU A 65 -12.77 9.75 -8.83
N ILE A 66 -12.63 8.86 -7.85
CA ILE A 66 -13.76 8.11 -7.28
C ILE A 66 -14.75 9.03 -6.58
N ALA A 67 -14.29 10.03 -5.84
CA ALA A 67 -15.16 11.01 -5.20
C ALA A 67 -15.96 11.86 -6.22
N SER A 68 -15.38 12.10 -7.40
CA SER A 68 -16.03 12.82 -8.50
C SER A 68 -16.96 11.96 -9.35
N ALA A 69 -16.88 10.63 -9.23
CA ALA A 69 -17.70 9.73 -10.03
C ALA A 69 -19.18 9.95 -9.71
N PRO A 70 -20.06 10.05 -10.73
CA PRO A 70 -21.48 10.18 -10.49
C PRO A 70 -21.92 8.96 -9.68
N LYS A 71 -22.53 9.21 -8.51
CA LYS A 71 -23.17 8.14 -7.74
C LYS A 71 -24.15 7.48 -8.70
N HIS A 72 -23.95 6.18 -8.95
CA HIS A 72 -24.90 5.40 -9.71
C HIS A 72 -26.18 5.41 -8.87
N GLU A 73 -27.08 6.34 -9.15
CA GLU A 73 -28.43 6.32 -8.63
C GLU A 73 -29.02 5.02 -9.19
N GLU A 74 -29.38 4.09 -8.31
CA GLU A 74 -30.07 2.87 -8.71
C GLU A 74 -31.42 3.27 -9.29
N ILE A 75 -31.45 3.51 -10.60
CA ILE A 75 -32.69 3.55 -11.35
C ILE A 75 -33.17 2.09 -11.35
N GLY A 76 -34.34 1.88 -10.74
CA GLY A 76 -34.98 0.57 -10.60
C GLY A 76 -35.04 -0.23 -11.92
N PRO A 77 -35.38 -1.52 -11.84
CA PRO A 77 -35.09 -2.49 -12.89
C PRO A 77 -35.74 -2.07 -14.22
N GLY A 78 -34.93 -1.66 -15.21
CA GLY A 78 -35.42 -1.55 -16.59
C GLY A 78 -34.78 -0.52 -17.52
N VAL A 79 -33.91 0.40 -17.09
CA VAL A 79 -33.33 1.39 -18.02
C VAL A 79 -31.84 1.57 -17.80
N GLN A 80 -31.03 0.87 -18.60
CA GLN A 80 -29.62 1.22 -18.77
C GLN A 80 -29.53 2.34 -19.81
N THR A 81 -29.29 3.57 -19.39
CA THR A 81 -28.94 4.65 -20.32
C THR A 81 -27.49 4.46 -20.75
N ILE A 82 -27.28 3.90 -21.94
CA ILE A 82 -26.01 3.98 -22.64
C ILE A 82 -25.84 5.46 -23.04
N ARG A 83 -25.04 6.23 -22.30
CA ARG A 83 -24.65 7.57 -22.74
C ARG A 83 -23.58 7.42 -23.82
N ALA A 84 -23.99 7.63 -25.07
CA ALA A 84 -23.07 7.83 -26.18
C ALA A 84 -22.25 9.11 -25.90
N VAL A 85 -20.94 8.95 -25.74
CA VAL A 85 -19.98 10.05 -25.71
C VAL A 85 -19.83 10.50 -27.17
N THR A 86 -20.21 11.75 -27.47
CA THR A 86 -19.91 12.43 -28.74
C THR A 86 -18.69 13.32 -28.55
#